data_AF-Q87Y61-F1
#
_entry.id   AF-Q87Y61-F1
#
_cell.length_a   1.000
_cell.length_b   1.000
_cell.length_c   1.000
_cell.angle_alpha   90.00
_cell.angle_beta   90.00
_cell.angle_gamma   90.00
#
_symmetry.space_group_name_H-M   'P 1'
#
loop_
_entity.id
_entity.type
_entity.pdbx_description
1 polymer ?
#
loop_
_entity_poly.entity_id
_entity_poly.type
_entity_poly.pdbx_seq_one_letter_code
_entity_poly.pdbx_strand_id
1 'polypeptide(L)'
;MAKTVLHARQDGVQFYMNTESSSPGTGHRNRYRLFKTENFGRDKSGWVQIGSQVGQQLIAIEDGGQRFEACAEAFSAKRPHLYQEREQIRGKPGKWEGEAFPARVARGRDATALATNQNLTRQEGAP
;
A
#
# COMPACT_ATOMS: atom_id res chain seq x y z
N MET A 1 -5.57 -5.87 6.41
CA MET A 1 -4.62 -5.06 5.62
C MET A 1 -5.41 -3.92 4.99
N ALA A 2 -4.88 -2.71 4.91
CA ALA A 2 -5.57 -1.59 4.28
C ALA A 2 -5.70 -1.83 2.75
N LYS A 3 -6.87 -1.54 2.16
CA LYS A 3 -7.12 -1.72 0.73
C LYS A 3 -6.81 -0.41 -0.01
N THR A 4 -6.02 -0.49 -1.08
CA THR A 4 -5.87 0.61 -2.02
C THR A 4 -7.16 0.78 -2.80
N VAL A 5 -7.73 1.97 -2.76
CA VAL A 5 -8.96 2.32 -3.49
C VAL A 5 -8.71 3.31 -4.62
N LEU A 6 -7.53 3.94 -4.63
CA LEU A 6 -7.10 4.82 -5.69
C LEU A 6 -5.59 4.73 -5.85
N HIS A 7 -5.15 4.68 -7.11
CA HIS A 7 -3.76 4.83 -7.52
C HIS A 7 -3.70 5.84 -8.67
N ALA A 8 -2.79 6.80 -8.55
CA ALA A 8 -2.49 7.78 -9.59
C ALA A 8 -0.97 7.89 -9.74
N ARG A 9 -0.47 7.99 -10.97
CA ARG A 9 0.97 8.06 -11.26
C ARG A 9 1.26 9.05 -12.38
N GLN A 10 2.33 9.80 -12.23
CA GLN A 10 2.84 10.70 -13.27
C GLN A 10 4.31 11.04 -12.99
N ASP A 11 5.17 11.04 -14.01
CA ASP A 11 6.56 11.51 -13.95
C ASP A 11 7.38 10.96 -12.76
N GLY A 12 7.23 9.68 -12.46
CA GLY A 12 7.96 9.01 -11.37
C GLY A 12 7.42 9.28 -9.96
N VAL A 13 6.36 10.09 -9.84
CA VAL A 13 5.59 10.31 -8.61
C VAL A 13 4.36 9.41 -8.62
N GLN A 14 4.03 8.83 -7.47
CA GLN A 14 2.84 7.99 -7.32
C GLN A 14 2.07 8.35 -6.06
N PHE A 15 0.75 8.35 -6.18
CA PHE A 15 -0.19 8.53 -5.08
C PHE A 15 -1.01 7.27 -4.88
N TYR A 16 -1.13 6.85 -3.63
CA TYR A 16 -1.94 5.70 -3.23
C TYR A 16 -2.90 6.13 -2.14
N MET A 17 -4.20 5.92 -2.34
CA MET A 17 -5.19 6.16 -1.29
C MET A 17 -5.67 4.84 -0.73
N ASN A 18 -5.42 4.62 0.56
CA ASN A 18 -5.85 3.41 1.25
C ASN A 18 -7.02 3.70 2.18
N THR A 19 -7.93 2.72 2.33
CA THR A 19 -9.00 2.79 3.32
C THR A 19 -8.48 2.48 4.72
N GLU A 20 -8.92 3.27 5.70
CA GLU A 20 -8.85 2.95 7.12
C GLU A 20 -10.08 2.09 7.45
N SER A 21 -9.90 0.79 7.69
CA SER A 21 -10.99 0.00 8.28
C SER A 21 -11.16 0.45 9.73
N SER A 22 -12.11 1.34 9.99
CA SER A 22 -12.63 1.50 11.34
C SER A 22 -13.21 0.16 11.78
N SER A 23 -12.88 -0.29 12.98
CA SER A 23 -13.41 -1.53 13.56
C SER A 23 -14.92 -1.63 13.36
N PRO A 24 -15.46 -2.83 13.09
CA PRO A 24 -16.89 -3.02 12.93
C PRO A 24 -17.58 -2.54 14.21
N GLY A 25 -18.50 -1.57 14.09
CA GLY A 25 -19.28 -1.05 15.21
C GLY A 25 -19.03 0.41 15.58
N THR A 26 -18.09 1.11 14.95
CA THR A 26 -18.00 2.57 15.08
C THR A 26 -18.54 3.21 13.80
N GLY A 27 -19.59 4.02 13.90
CA GLY A 27 -20.24 4.74 12.78
C GLY A 27 -19.36 5.82 12.14
N HIS A 28 -18.04 5.64 12.14
CA HIS A 28 -17.09 6.55 11.52
C HIS A 28 -17.05 6.32 10.02
N ARG A 29 -17.45 7.38 9.31
CA ARG A 29 -17.29 7.61 7.87
C ARG A 29 -15.90 7.15 7.42
N ASN A 30 -15.81 6.46 6.27
CA ASN A 30 -14.57 5.99 5.67
C ASN A 30 -13.47 7.04 5.79
N ARG A 31 -12.40 6.74 6.54
CA ARG A 31 -11.21 7.59 6.59
C ARG A 31 -10.21 7.03 5.60
N TYR A 32 -9.52 7.93 4.91
CA TYR A 32 -8.55 7.57 3.89
C TYR A 32 -7.16 8.05 4.29
N ARG A 33 -6.13 7.37 3.82
CA ARG A 33 -4.76 7.88 3.85
C ARG A 33 -4.22 7.95 2.44
N LEU A 34 -3.80 9.15 2.05
CA LEU A 34 -3.15 9.39 0.78
C LEU A 34 -1.64 9.39 1.01
N PHE A 35 -0.97 8.39 0.45
CA PHE A 35 0.47 8.22 0.47
C PHE A 35 1.06 8.80 -0.81
N LYS A 36 2.24 9.41 -0.69
CA LYS A 36 3.02 9.88 -1.83
C LYS A 36 4.35 9.13 -1.87
N THR A 37 4.72 8.68 -3.06
CA THR A 37 6.05 8.14 -3.36
C THR A 37 6.66 8.88 -4.53
N GLU A 38 7.98 8.97 -4.51
CA GLU A 38 8.77 9.68 -5.52
C GLU A 38 9.89 8.77 -6.04
N ASN A 39 10.57 9.21 -7.10
CA ASN A 39 11.68 8.47 -7.72
C ASN A 39 11.29 7.04 -8.10
N PHE A 40 10.14 6.87 -8.75
CA PHE A 40 9.56 5.58 -9.15
C PHE A 40 9.28 4.65 -7.97
N GLY A 41 8.83 5.22 -6.85
CA GLY A 41 8.54 4.49 -5.62
C GLY A 41 9.76 4.15 -4.76
N ARG A 42 10.92 4.75 -5.06
CA ARG A 42 12.13 4.60 -4.25
C ARG A 42 12.08 5.41 -2.96
N ASP A 43 11.37 6.54 -2.98
CA ASP A 43 11.31 7.44 -1.84
C ASP A 43 9.89 7.51 -1.31
N LYS A 44 9.76 7.37 0.01
CA LYS A 44 8.48 7.53 0.70
C LYS A 44 8.37 8.96 1.19
N SER A 45 7.73 9.83 0.42
CA SER A 45 7.63 11.25 0.75
C SER A 45 6.75 11.52 1.97
N GLY A 46 5.77 10.65 2.23
CA GLY A 46 4.90 10.77 3.40
C GLY A 46 3.47 10.37 3.13
N TRP A 47 2.60 10.72 4.08
CA TRP A 47 1.16 10.53 3.94
C TRP A 47 0.35 11.64 4.61
N VAL A 48 -0.89 11.81 4.13
CA VAL A 48 -1.89 12.71 4.74
C VAL A 48 -3.20 11.96 4.97
N GLN A 49 -3.93 12.36 6.01
CA GLN A 49 -5.30 11.87 6.22
C GLN A 49 -6.26 12.58 5.26
N ILE A 50 -7.10 11.83 4.57
CA ILE A 50 -8.13 12.34 3.66
C ILE A 50 -9.51 11.99 4.25
N GLY A 51 -10.39 13.00 4.31
CA GLY A 51 -11.76 12.84 4.80
C GLY A 51 -12.63 12.09 3.79
N SER A 52 -13.77 11.56 4.25
CA SER A 52 -14.62 10.70 3.43
C SER A 52 -15.09 11.36 2.13
N GLN A 53 -15.52 12.62 2.19
CA GLN A 53 -16.05 13.35 1.04
C GLN A 53 -14.96 13.61 -0.02
N VAL A 54 -13.81 14.12 0.41
CA VAL A 54 -12.67 14.37 -0.49
C VAL A 54 -12.17 13.05 -1.09
N GLY A 55 -12.10 11.98 -0.30
CA GLY A 55 -11.70 10.67 -0.81
C GLY A 55 -12.66 10.13 -1.87
N GLN A 56 -13.97 10.29 -1.69
CA GLN A 56 -14.95 9.89 -2.70
C GLN A 56 -14.85 10.76 -3.97
N GLN A 57 -14.63 12.07 -3.82
CA GLN A 57 -14.39 12.95 -4.97
C GLN A 57 -13.16 12.51 -5.77
N LEU A 58 -12.04 12.21 -5.11
CA LEU A 58 -10.83 11.72 -5.78
C LEU A 58 -11.06 10.38 -6.50
N ILE A 59 -11.83 9.46 -5.91
CA ILE A 59 -12.19 8.16 -6.51
C ILE A 59 -13.06 8.35 -7.76
N ALA A 60 -13.96 9.33 -7.76
CA ALA A 60 -14.89 9.58 -8.86
C ALA A 60 -14.25 10.22 -10.10
N ILE A 61 -13.03 10.77 -10.00
CA ILE A 61 -12.32 11.34 -11.15
C ILE A 61 -11.83 10.18 -12.03
N GLU A 62 -12.38 10.04 -13.24
CA GLU A 62 -12.01 8.97 -14.18
C GLU A 62 -10.71 9.26 -14.92
N ASP A 63 -10.46 10.52 -15.26
CA ASP A 63 -9.25 10.93 -15.98
C ASP A 63 -8.00 10.80 -15.09
N GLY A 64 -6.98 10.10 -15.59
CA GLY A 64 -5.77 9.79 -14.83
C GLY A 64 -4.93 11.03 -14.50
N GLY A 65 -4.87 12.01 -15.41
CA GLY A 65 -4.10 13.25 -15.21
C GLY A 65 -4.77 14.16 -14.20
N GLN A 66 -6.07 14.42 -14.38
CA GLN A 66 -6.87 15.20 -13.43
C GLN A 66 -6.89 14.56 -12.04
N ARG A 67 -6.97 13.22 -11.96
CA ARG A 67 -6.91 12.50 -10.69
C ARG A 67 -5.55 12.70 -10.01
N PHE A 68 -4.46 12.67 -10.78
CA PHE A 68 -3.12 12.92 -10.26
C PHE A 68 -2.99 14.34 -9.71
N GLU A 69 -3.42 15.35 -10.46
CA GLU A 69 -3.39 16.75 -10.03
C GLU A 69 -4.22 16.97 -8.76
N ALA A 70 -5.44 16.44 -8.72
CA ALA A 70 -6.29 16.52 -7.53
C ALA A 70 -5.67 15.82 -6.31
N CYS A 71 -4.98 14.70 -6.52
CA CYS A 71 -4.23 14.04 -5.44
C CYS A 71 -3.04 14.88 -4.97
N ALA A 72 -2.32 15.51 -5.90
CA ALA A 72 -1.20 16.38 -5.57
C ALA A 72 -1.66 17.59 -4.75
N GLU A 73 -2.75 18.24 -5.17
CA GLU A 73 -3.37 19.36 -4.44
C GLU A 73 -3.83 18.94 -3.04
N ALA A 74 -4.55 17.82 -2.94
CA ALA A 74 -5.03 17.30 -1.65
C ALA A 74 -3.87 16.95 -0.70
N PHE A 75 -2.73 16.51 -1.23
CA PHE A 75 -1.52 16.22 -0.47
C PHE A 75 -0.82 17.50 -0.01
N SER A 76 -0.63 18.49 -0.89
CA SER A 76 0.06 19.75 -0.57
C SER A 76 -0.76 20.68 0.33
N ALA A 77 -2.09 20.60 0.26
CA ALA A 77 -2.99 21.38 1.11
C ALA A 77 -2.91 21.00 2.61
N LYS A 78 -2.26 19.87 2.92
CA LYS A 78 -2.10 19.37 4.29
C LYS A 78 -0.63 19.28 4.64
N ARG A 79 -0.33 19.30 5.94
CA ARG A 79 1.02 19.02 6.42
C ARG A 79 1.24 17.51 6.39
N PRO A 80 2.10 16.98 5.49
CA PRO A 80 2.31 15.54 5.40
C PRO A 80 3.06 15.01 6.62
N HIS A 81 2.65 13.82 7.06
CA HIS A 81 3.45 12.99 7.95
C HIS A 81 4.58 12.39 7.13
N LEU A 82 5.75 13.01 7.23
CA LEU A 82 6.96 12.56 6.56
C LEU A 82 7.42 11.23 7.17
N TYR A 83 7.91 10.34 6.32
CA TYR A 83 8.65 9.19 6.79
C TYR A 83 10.03 9.69 7.25
N GLN A 84 10.31 9.64 8.55
CA GLN A 84 11.65 9.93 9.04
C GLN A 84 12.58 8.78 8.66
N GLU A 85 13.62 9.09 7.90
CA GLU A 85 14.70 8.16 7.56
C GLU A 85 15.31 7.55 8.82
N ARG A 86 15.20 6.24 8.95
CA ARG A 86 16.27 5.43 9.53
C ARG A 86 16.74 4.52 8.42
N GLU A 87 17.61 5.07 7.58
CA GLU A 87 18.46 4.36 6.62
C GLU A 87 17.76 3.24 5.84
N GLN A 88 17.34 3.56 4.61
CA GLN A 88 16.68 2.66 3.67
C GLN A 88 15.24 2.31 4.03
N ILE A 89 14.44 1.99 3.02
CA ILE A 89 13.17 1.27 3.15
C ILE A 89 13.47 -0.15 3.69
N ARG A 90 13.95 -0.25 4.93
CA ARG A 90 14.15 -1.49 5.67
C ARG A 90 13.19 -1.48 6.85
N GLY A 91 12.10 -2.21 6.70
CA GLY A 91 11.10 -2.37 7.75
C GLY A 91 9.88 -3.13 7.26
N LYS A 92 9.15 -3.75 8.18
CA LYS A 92 7.82 -4.27 7.87
C LYS A 92 6.92 -3.10 7.51
N PRO A 93 6.17 -3.16 6.39
CA PRO A 93 5.24 -2.10 6.07
C PRO A 93 4.26 -1.89 7.22
N GLY A 94 3.96 -0.63 7.51
CA GLY A 94 2.98 -0.28 8.53
C GLY A 94 1.61 -0.88 8.20
N LYS A 95 0.73 -1.05 9.20
CA LYS A 95 -0.63 -1.61 9.02
C LYS A 95 -1.44 -0.93 7.90
N TRP A 96 -1.09 0.32 7.59
CA TRP A 96 -1.78 1.22 6.65
C TRP A 96 -1.09 1.37 5.30
N GLU A 97 0.11 0.82 5.16
CA GLU A 97 0.94 0.99 3.96
C GLU A 97 0.46 0.12 2.79
N GLY A 98 -0.25 -0.98 3.05
CA GLY A 98 -0.99 -1.74 2.03
C GLY A 98 -0.18 -2.03 0.75
N GLU A 99 -0.81 -1.88 -0.41
CA GLU A 99 -0.14 -2.04 -1.73
C GLU A 99 0.71 -0.83 -2.12
N ALA A 100 0.56 0.30 -1.41
CA ALA A 100 1.42 1.46 -1.61
C ALA A 100 2.89 1.13 -1.27
N PHE A 101 3.10 0.19 -0.34
CA PHE A 101 4.42 -0.28 0.05
C PHE A 101 4.40 -1.78 0.38
N PRO A 102 4.42 -2.68 -0.61
CA PRO A 102 4.53 -4.10 -0.34
C PRO A 102 5.83 -4.40 0.43
N ALA A 103 5.76 -5.32 1.38
CA ALA A 103 6.96 -5.84 2.01
C ALA A 103 7.86 -6.40 0.91
N ARG A 104 9.15 -6.01 0.85
CA ARG A 104 10.09 -6.71 -0.02
C ARG A 104 10.08 -8.17 0.42
N VAL A 105 9.59 -9.06 -0.45
CA VAL A 105 9.94 -10.47 -0.37
C VAL A 105 11.46 -10.47 -0.39
N ALA A 106 12.08 -10.88 0.71
CA ALA A 106 13.51 -11.06 0.71
C ALA A 106 13.80 -12.04 -0.43
N ARG A 107 14.37 -11.59 -1.55
CA ARG A 107 15.08 -12.48 -2.47
C ARG A 107 16.38 -12.90 -1.78
N GLY A 108 16.25 -13.57 -0.64
CA GLY A 108 17.27 -14.41 -0.07
C GLY A 108 16.93 -15.81 -0.53
N ARG A 109 17.75 -16.35 -1.44
CA ARG A 109 18.32 -17.70 -1.44
C ARG A 109 17.62 -18.89 -0.74
N ASP A 110 16.30 -18.90 -0.55
CA ASP A 110 15.54 -19.98 0.10
C ASP A 110 14.31 -20.39 -0.75
N ALA A 111 14.43 -20.32 -2.08
CA ALA A 111 13.48 -20.97 -2.99
C ALA A 111 13.77 -22.47 -3.17
N THR A 112 14.45 -23.11 -2.20
CA THR A 112 14.81 -24.53 -2.25
C THR A 112 14.62 -25.21 -0.89
N ALA A 113 13.48 -25.00 -0.23
CA ALA A 113 13.14 -25.79 0.95
C ALA A 113 11.63 -25.86 1.21
N LEU A 114 10.82 -26.04 0.16
CA LEU A 114 9.41 -26.41 0.33
C LEU A 114 8.90 -27.21 -0.88
N ALA A 115 9.69 -28.20 -1.29
CA ALA A 115 9.27 -29.23 -2.23
C ALA A 115 9.83 -30.61 -1.84
N THR A 116 9.92 -30.92 -0.54
CA THR A 116 10.35 -32.26 -0.09
C THR A 116 9.70 -32.67 1.22
N ASN A 117 8.37 -32.56 1.36
CA ASN A 117 7.68 -33.16 2.52
C ASN A 117 6.21 -33.51 2.25
N GLN A 118 5.94 -34.11 1.10
CA GLN A 118 4.62 -34.70 0.78
C GLN A 118 4.80 -35.96 -0.08
N ASN A 119 5.64 -36.94 0.30
CA ASN A 119 5.43 -38.32 -0.18
C ASN A 119 6.15 -39.44 0.61
N LEU A 120 6.09 -39.38 1.94
CA LEU A 120 6.25 -40.59 2.74
C LEU A 120 4.95 -40.80 3.51
N THR A 121 4.13 -41.77 3.09
CA THR A 121 3.71 -42.94 3.88
C THR A 121 2.48 -43.58 3.22
N ARG A 122 2.52 -44.93 3.12
CA ARG A 122 1.50 -45.92 2.69
C ARG A 122 1.63 -46.40 1.23
N GLN A 123 1.62 -47.70 0.91
CA GLN A 123 1.60 -48.95 1.68
C GLN A 123 1.94 -50.10 0.70
N GLU A 124 2.70 -51.08 1.19
CA GLU A 124 2.56 -52.55 1.02
C GLU A 124 2.15 -53.20 -0.32
N GLY A 125 2.86 -54.28 -0.67
CA GLY A 125 2.29 -55.40 -1.44
C GLY A 125 3.21 -56.00 -2.50
N ALA A 126 3.94 -57.06 -2.13
CA ALA A 126 4.53 -58.01 -3.08
C ALA A 126 3.44 -58.70 -3.93
N PRO A 127 3.81 -59.29 -5.07
CA PRO A 127 4.17 -60.72 -5.03
C PRO A 127 5.53 -61.06 -5.64
#